data_AF-A0A961AMB0-F1
#
_entry.id   AF-A0A961AMB0-F1
#
_cell.length_a   1.000
_cell.length_b   1.000
_cell.length_c   1.000
_cell.angle_alpha   90.00
_cell.angle_beta   90.00
_cell.angle_gamma   90.00
#
_symmetry.space_group_name_H-M   'P 1'
#
loop_
_entity.id
_entity.type
_entity.pdbx_description
1 polymer ?
#
loop_
_entity_poly.entity_id
_entity_poly.type
_entity_poly.pdbx_seq_one_letter_code
_entity_poly.pdbx_strand_id
1 'polypeptide(L)'
;MNWITFALLTVLSWGVYGVILHKGRGLMPMGAETPHAGLKAFLFVCIAYALIGGATAVLLKVRGSDWSFTASGVNWSLIAGIAGALGAFTLVLALGAASATYKSAAAAAVMPIVFAGAPIVNTVVAMTIHPPQGGFKALPVPFIIGCLMAAGGAFMVAKYAPTNRGAAAPHPAASETAK
;
A
#
# COMPACT_ATOMS: atom_id res chain seq x y z
N MET A 1 -17.27 -5.80 -18.35
CA MET A 1 -16.43 -6.00 -17.16
C MET A 1 -17.17 -5.49 -15.94
N ASN A 2 -17.22 -6.26 -14.86
CA ASN A 2 -17.89 -5.89 -13.61
C ASN A 2 -16.93 -5.03 -12.75
N TRP A 3 -17.45 -4.08 -11.98
CA TRP A 3 -16.67 -3.21 -11.08
C TRP A 3 -15.82 -4.01 -10.08
N ILE A 4 -16.26 -5.22 -9.73
CA ILE A 4 -15.52 -6.16 -8.88
C ILE A 4 -14.16 -6.49 -9.49
N THR A 5 -14.07 -6.68 -10.80
CA THR A 5 -12.80 -6.97 -11.48
C THR A 5 -11.81 -5.82 -11.28
N PHE A 6 -12.25 -4.57 -11.42
CA PHE A 6 -11.38 -3.41 -11.20
C PHE A 6 -10.94 -3.31 -9.73
N ALA A 7 -11.84 -3.58 -8.78
CA ALA A 7 -11.49 -3.60 -7.37
C ALA A 7 -10.43 -4.67 -7.05
N LEU A 8 -10.57 -5.88 -7.60
CA LEU A 8 -9.58 -6.95 -7.43
C LEU A 8 -8.23 -6.61 -8.09
N LEU A 9 -8.23 -5.94 -9.24
CA LEU A 9 -7.01 -5.42 -9.85
C LEU A 9 -6.34 -4.36 -8.97
N THR A 10 -7.11 -3.51 -8.30
CA THR A 10 -6.58 -2.57 -7.30
C THR A 10 -5.94 -3.32 -6.13
N VAL A 11 -6.60 -4.34 -5.58
CA VAL A 11 -6.05 -5.18 -4.50
C VAL A 11 -4.75 -5.84 -4.95
N LEU A 12 -4.71 -6.41 -6.15
CA LEU A 12 -3.51 -7.02 -6.71
C LEU A 12 -2.38 -6.00 -6.84
N SER A 13 -2.65 -4.84 -7.45
CA SER A 13 -1.66 -3.80 -7.73
C SER A 13 -1.05 -3.24 -6.45
N TRP A 14 -1.90 -2.90 -5.48
CA TRP A 14 -1.45 -2.41 -4.17
C TRP A 14 -0.78 -3.52 -3.35
N GLY A 15 -1.32 -4.75 -3.38
CA GLY A 15 -0.77 -5.88 -2.66
C GLY A 15 0.69 -6.17 -3.03
N VAL A 16 1.03 -6.12 -4.32
CA VAL A 16 2.42 -6.31 -4.77
C VAL A 16 3.28 -5.06 -4.60
N TYR A 17 2.68 -3.86 -4.63
CA TYR A 17 3.37 -2.57 -4.63
C TYR A 17 4.42 -2.44 -3.52
N GLY A 18 4.07 -2.73 -2.27
CA GLY A 18 5.02 -2.58 -1.17
C GLY A 18 6.23 -3.52 -1.24
N VAL A 19 6.02 -4.74 -1.75
CA VAL A 19 7.09 -5.73 -1.91
C VAL A 19 8.06 -5.30 -3.01
N ILE A 20 7.53 -4.91 -4.19
CA ILE A 20 8.36 -4.43 -5.30
C ILE A 20 9.08 -3.13 -4.95
N LEU A 21 8.44 -2.26 -4.18
CA LEU A 21 9.00 -0.99 -3.74
C LEU A 21 10.10 -1.17 -2.69
N HIS A 22 9.90 -2.08 -1.72
CA HIS A 22 10.95 -2.46 -0.78
C HIS A 22 12.16 -3.05 -1.51
N LYS A 23 11.93 -3.92 -2.50
CA LYS A 23 13.00 -4.46 -3.35
C LYS A 23 13.72 -3.36 -4.13
N GLY A 24 12.99 -2.48 -4.81
CA GLY A 24 13.56 -1.36 -5.57
C GLY A 24 14.41 -0.43 -4.69
N ARG A 25 13.92 -0.10 -3.49
CA ARG A 25 14.70 0.64 -2.48
C ARG A 25 15.97 -0.11 -2.07
N GLY A 26 15.87 -1.41 -1.79
CA GLY A 26 17.00 -2.24 -1.36
C GLY A 26 18.09 -2.43 -2.42
N LEU A 27 17.78 -2.16 -3.69
CA LEU A 27 18.72 -2.19 -4.81
C LEU A 27 19.34 -0.81 -5.11
N MET A 28 19.00 0.23 -4.34
CA MET A 28 19.66 1.54 -4.45
C MET A 28 21.10 1.46 -3.93
N PRO A 29 22.00 2.36 -4.39
CA PRO A 29 23.39 2.37 -3.94
C PRO A 29 23.51 2.45 -2.41
N MET A 30 24.35 1.56 -1.86
CA MET A 30 24.66 1.50 -0.44
C MET A 30 25.86 2.40 -0.09
N GLY A 31 26.04 2.68 1.21
CA GLY A 31 27.09 3.58 1.71
C GLY A 31 26.52 4.97 2.02
N ALA A 32 27.20 6.03 1.59
CA ALA A 32 26.79 7.42 1.84
C ALA A 32 25.36 7.72 1.31
N GLU A 33 24.94 7.04 0.24
CA GLU A 33 23.64 7.24 -0.41
C GLU A 33 22.47 6.50 0.24
N THR A 34 22.74 5.63 1.21
CA THR A 34 21.72 4.79 1.88
C THR A 34 20.54 5.60 2.45
N PRO A 35 20.74 6.78 3.08
CA PRO A 35 19.63 7.58 3.60
C PRO A 35 18.66 8.06 2.51
N HIS A 36 19.12 8.19 1.26
CA HIS A 36 18.34 8.69 0.13
C HIS A 36 17.63 7.58 -0.67
N ALA A 37 17.89 6.31 -0.40
CA ALA A 37 17.34 5.18 -1.15
C ALA A 37 15.80 5.22 -1.25
N GLY A 38 15.12 5.61 -0.17
CA GLY A 38 13.67 5.77 -0.17
C GLY A 38 13.19 6.90 -1.08
N LEU A 39 13.83 8.07 -1.01
CA LEU A 39 13.48 9.21 -1.84
C LEU A 39 13.70 8.91 -3.33
N LYS A 40 14.82 8.23 -3.65
CA LYS A 40 15.11 7.78 -5.02
C LYS A 40 14.04 6.81 -5.53
N ALA A 41 13.65 5.81 -4.72
CA ALA A 41 12.58 4.89 -5.11
C ALA A 41 11.24 5.61 -5.31
N PHE A 42 10.89 6.52 -4.39
CA PHE A 42 9.65 7.29 -4.47
C PHE A 42 9.61 8.25 -5.68
N LEU A 43 10.74 8.83 -6.07
CA LEU A 43 10.82 9.65 -7.29
C LEU A 43 10.32 8.88 -8.53
N PHE A 44 10.71 7.62 -8.68
CA PHE A 44 10.23 6.79 -9.79
C PHE A 44 8.75 6.40 -9.66
N VAL A 45 8.20 6.36 -8.45
CA VAL A 45 6.74 6.23 -8.25
C VAL A 45 6.03 7.48 -8.77
N CYS A 46 6.54 8.69 -8.47
CA CYS A 46 5.98 9.94 -8.99
C CYS A 46 6.06 10.01 -10.52
N ILE A 47 7.19 9.58 -11.11
CA ILE A 47 7.34 9.50 -12.57
C ILE A 47 6.29 8.54 -13.16
N ALA A 48 6.08 7.37 -12.55
CA ALA A 48 5.05 6.43 -13.00
C ALA A 48 3.64 7.05 -12.96
N TYR A 49 3.31 7.82 -11.90
CA TYR A 49 2.03 8.52 -11.79
C TYR A 49 1.85 9.56 -12.90
N ALA A 50 2.91 10.32 -13.24
CA ALA A 50 2.89 11.27 -14.34
C ALA A 50 2.66 10.57 -15.69
N LEU A 51 3.32 9.43 -15.94
CA LEU A 51 3.13 8.64 -17.16
C LEU A 51 1.68 8.12 -17.30
N ILE A 52 1.10 7.59 -16.22
CA ILE A 52 -0.30 7.14 -16.21
C ILE A 52 -1.28 8.30 -16.39
N GLY A 53 -0.98 9.47 -15.80
CA GLY A 53 -1.75 10.70 -16.02
C GLY A 53 -1.74 11.11 -17.49
N GLY A 54 -0.56 11.09 -18.13
CA GLY A 54 -0.41 11.35 -19.57
C GLY A 54 -1.18 10.33 -20.43
N ALA A 55 -1.09 9.04 -20.11
CA ALA A 55 -1.85 8.00 -20.81
C ALA A 55 -3.38 8.21 -20.67
N THR A 56 -3.84 8.65 -19.50
CA THR A 56 -5.25 8.96 -19.23
C THR A 56 -5.72 10.16 -20.05
N ALA A 57 -4.90 11.21 -20.14
CA ALA A 57 -5.16 12.37 -21.00
C ALA A 57 -5.32 11.97 -22.48
N VAL A 58 -4.42 11.12 -22.99
CA VAL A 58 -4.54 10.56 -24.36
C VAL A 58 -5.83 9.76 -24.50
N LEU A 59 -6.16 8.91 -23.53
CA LEU A 59 -7.37 8.08 -23.58
C LEU A 59 -8.65 8.93 -23.58
N LEU A 60 -8.72 10.03 -22.81
CA LEU A 60 -9.84 10.96 -22.83
C LEU A 60 -10.03 11.56 -24.23
N LYS A 61 -8.94 11.97 -24.88
CA LYS A 61 -8.97 12.49 -26.25
C LYS A 61 -9.45 11.45 -27.25
N VAL A 62 -8.91 10.23 -27.19
CA VAL A 62 -9.30 9.12 -28.10
C VAL A 62 -10.76 8.73 -27.92
N ARG A 63 -11.31 8.87 -26.70
CA ARG A 63 -12.73 8.61 -26.41
C ARG A 63 -13.67 9.77 -26.76
N GLY A 64 -13.17 10.86 -27.33
CA GLY A 64 -13.99 12.01 -27.76
C GLY A 64 -14.53 12.86 -26.60
N SER A 65 -13.84 12.88 -25.46
CA SER A 65 -14.18 13.80 -24.36
C SER A 65 -14.19 15.25 -24.84
N ASP A 66 -15.14 16.04 -24.38
CA ASP A 66 -15.22 17.49 -24.61
C ASP A 66 -14.27 18.29 -23.69
N TRP A 67 -13.57 17.61 -22.77
CA TRP A 67 -12.67 18.20 -21.78
C TRP A 67 -13.34 19.23 -20.87
N SER A 68 -14.65 19.11 -20.67
CA SER A 68 -15.37 19.90 -19.69
C SER A 68 -15.11 19.37 -18.28
N PHE A 69 -14.64 20.23 -17.38
CA PHE A 69 -14.36 19.89 -15.98
C PHE A 69 -15.07 20.85 -15.03
N THR A 70 -15.61 20.31 -13.93
CA THR A 70 -16.10 21.13 -12.83
C THR A 70 -14.97 21.44 -11.85
N ALA A 71 -14.95 22.66 -11.30
CA ALA A 71 -13.94 23.05 -10.32
C ALA A 71 -13.94 22.14 -9.08
N SER A 72 -15.13 21.73 -8.61
CA SER A 72 -15.27 20.78 -7.50
C SER A 72 -14.69 19.41 -7.83
N GLY A 73 -14.98 18.87 -9.03
CA GLY A 73 -14.45 17.59 -9.48
C GLY A 73 -12.92 17.59 -9.58
N VAL A 74 -12.34 18.66 -10.12
CA VAL A 74 -10.87 18.85 -10.19
C VAL A 74 -10.26 18.91 -8.80
N ASN A 75 -10.79 19.75 -7.90
CA ASN A 75 -10.23 19.95 -6.57
C ASN A 75 -10.27 18.68 -5.72
N TRP A 76 -11.41 17.97 -5.69
CA TRP A 76 -11.52 16.71 -4.95
C TRP A 76 -10.64 15.60 -5.53
N SER A 77 -10.50 15.54 -6.86
CA SER A 77 -9.61 14.59 -7.52
C SER A 77 -8.14 14.87 -7.22
N LEU A 78 -7.74 16.15 -7.17
CA LEU A 78 -6.39 16.56 -6.79
C LEU A 78 -6.10 16.23 -5.33
N ILE A 79 -7.03 16.52 -4.41
CA ILE A 79 -6.89 16.16 -2.99
C ILE A 79 -6.74 14.65 -2.83
N ALA A 80 -7.56 13.85 -3.53
CA ALA A 80 -7.45 12.40 -3.53
C ALA A 80 -6.09 11.92 -4.08
N GLY A 81 -5.59 12.54 -5.16
CA GLY A 81 -4.27 12.27 -5.71
C GLY A 81 -3.14 12.56 -4.72
N ILE A 82 -3.21 13.70 -4.02
CA ILE A 82 -2.26 14.08 -2.96
C ILE A 82 -2.30 13.07 -1.81
N ALA A 83 -3.50 12.68 -1.36
CA ALA A 83 -3.65 11.67 -0.30
C ALA A 83 -2.99 10.34 -0.69
N GLY A 84 -3.18 9.89 -1.94
CA GLY A 84 -2.52 8.69 -2.47
C GLY A 84 -0.99 8.82 -2.55
N ALA A 85 -0.49 9.96 -3.02
CA ALA A 85 0.95 10.23 -3.12
C ALA A 85 1.63 10.31 -1.75
N LEU A 86 0.98 10.94 -0.76
CA LEU A 86 1.46 10.98 0.63
C LEU A 86 1.45 9.59 1.27
N GLY A 87 0.43 8.77 0.99
CA GLY A 87 0.40 7.37 1.43
C GLY A 87 1.57 6.57 0.86
N ALA A 88 1.83 6.69 -0.44
CA ALA A 88 2.99 6.06 -1.09
C ALA A 88 4.33 6.55 -0.54
N PHE A 89 4.47 7.86 -0.31
CA PHE A 89 5.67 8.46 0.27
C PHE A 89 5.97 7.92 1.67
N THR A 90 4.98 7.97 2.56
CA THR A 90 5.11 7.50 3.94
C THR A 90 5.31 5.99 4.01
N LEU A 91 4.73 5.21 3.08
CA LEU A 91 5.00 3.78 2.95
C LEU A 91 6.48 3.49 2.68
N VAL A 92 7.11 4.21 1.76
CA VAL A 92 8.55 4.03 1.45
C VAL A 92 9.43 4.35 2.65
N LEU A 93 9.07 5.40 3.41
CA LEU A 93 9.78 5.76 4.64
C LEU A 93 9.60 4.68 5.71
N ALA A 94 8.38 4.17 5.89
CA ALA A 94 8.07 3.09 6.83
C ALA A 94 8.81 1.80 6.49
N LEU A 95 8.84 1.40 5.21
CA LEU A 95 9.64 0.26 4.75
C LEU A 95 11.12 0.47 5.04
N GLY A 96 11.63 1.69 4.87
CA GLY A 96 13.00 2.04 5.22
C GLY A 96 13.32 1.89 6.70
N ALA A 97 12.48 2.46 7.56
CA ALA A 97 12.64 2.35 9.01
C ALA A 97 12.52 0.89 9.47
N ALA A 98 11.53 0.16 8.96
CA ALA A 98 11.33 -1.25 9.28
C ALA A 98 12.48 -2.15 8.79
N SER A 99 13.19 -1.77 7.71
CA SER A 99 14.35 -2.52 7.20
C SER A 99 15.50 -2.60 8.21
N ALA A 100 15.63 -1.63 9.12
CA ALA A 100 16.66 -1.66 10.16
C ALA A 100 16.46 -2.84 11.15
N THR A 101 15.20 -3.19 11.42
CA THR A 101 14.83 -4.25 12.37
C THR A 101 14.54 -5.57 11.67
N TYR A 102 13.77 -5.52 10.58
CA TYR A 102 13.22 -6.70 9.91
C TYR A 102 14.01 -7.10 8.65
N LYS A 103 15.03 -6.33 8.24
CA LYS A 103 15.82 -6.57 7.02
C LYS A 103 14.91 -6.82 5.80
N SER A 104 15.03 -7.98 5.15
CA SER A 104 14.21 -8.40 4.00
C SER A 104 12.73 -8.60 4.31
N ALA A 105 12.36 -8.70 5.60
CA ALA A 105 11.00 -8.92 6.04
C ALA A 105 10.22 -7.61 6.30
N ALA A 106 10.82 -6.44 6.08
CA ALA A 106 10.18 -5.16 6.34
C ALA A 106 8.82 -5.00 5.64
N ALA A 107 8.69 -5.46 4.39
CA ALA A 107 7.41 -5.44 3.69
C ALA A 107 6.37 -6.35 4.36
N ALA A 108 6.77 -7.54 4.83
CA ALA A 108 5.86 -8.44 5.52
C ALA A 108 5.40 -7.90 6.89
N ALA A 109 6.17 -7.02 7.52
CA ALA A 109 5.76 -6.31 8.73
C ALA A 109 4.85 -5.10 8.43
N VAL A 110 5.19 -4.29 7.43
CA VAL A 110 4.53 -3.00 7.15
C VAL A 110 3.21 -3.17 6.38
N MET A 111 3.18 -4.02 5.35
CA MET A 111 2.04 -4.08 4.42
C MET A 111 0.72 -4.50 5.06
N PRO A 112 0.66 -5.51 5.96
CA PRO A 112 -0.61 -5.89 6.57
C PRO A 112 -1.20 -4.79 7.47
N ILE A 113 -0.34 -3.99 8.14
CA ILE A 113 -0.79 -2.85 8.94
C ILE A 113 -1.51 -1.84 8.05
N VAL A 114 -0.91 -1.51 6.90
CA VAL A 114 -1.47 -0.54 5.95
C VAL A 114 -2.77 -1.05 5.33
N PHE A 115 -2.78 -2.30 4.83
CA PHE A 115 -3.95 -2.83 4.12
C PHE A 115 -5.13 -3.16 5.00
N ALA A 116 -4.96 -3.21 6.30
CA ALA A 116 -6.05 -3.38 7.23
C ALA A 116 -6.47 -2.11 7.94
N GLY A 117 -5.53 -1.20 8.18
CA GLY A 117 -5.83 0.14 8.66
C GLY A 117 -6.62 0.95 7.61
N ALA A 118 -6.26 0.84 6.33
CA ALA A 118 -6.87 1.65 5.27
C ALA A 118 -8.40 1.44 5.13
N PRO A 119 -8.94 0.20 5.12
CA PRO A 119 -10.38 -0.03 5.15
C PRO A 119 -11.07 0.61 6.36
N ILE A 120 -10.48 0.52 7.56
CA ILE A 120 -11.04 1.09 8.79
C ILE A 120 -11.12 2.61 8.68
N VAL A 121 -10.03 3.26 8.26
CA VAL A 121 -10.00 4.72 8.03
C VAL A 121 -11.03 5.11 6.97
N ASN A 122 -11.09 4.38 5.86
CA ASN A 122 -12.07 4.63 4.81
C ASN A 122 -13.50 4.56 5.35
N THR A 123 -13.82 3.56 6.17
CA THR A 123 -15.17 3.48 6.72
C THR A 123 -15.48 4.60 7.70
N VAL A 124 -14.54 4.97 8.57
CA VAL A 124 -14.74 6.12 9.48
C VAL A 124 -14.99 7.39 8.68
N VAL A 125 -14.14 7.68 7.68
CA VAL A 125 -14.30 8.86 6.82
C VAL A 125 -15.62 8.80 6.05
N ALA A 126 -15.96 7.66 5.46
CA ALA A 126 -17.23 7.47 4.76
C ALA A 126 -18.45 7.71 5.67
N MET A 127 -18.42 7.22 6.91
CA MET A 127 -19.49 7.47 7.90
C MET A 127 -19.54 8.94 8.34
N THR A 128 -18.42 9.67 8.35
CA THR A 128 -18.44 11.11 8.66
C THR A 128 -19.02 11.95 7.52
N ILE A 129 -18.76 11.58 6.27
CA ILE A 129 -19.25 12.28 5.08
C ILE A 129 -20.70 11.89 4.77
N HIS A 130 -21.05 10.62 4.98
CA HIS A 130 -22.38 10.06 4.81
C HIS A 130 -22.83 9.40 6.13
N PRO A 131 -23.37 10.19 7.07
CA PRO A 131 -23.82 9.66 8.36
C PRO A 131 -24.83 8.51 8.21
N PRO A 132 -24.67 7.41 8.95
CA PRO A 132 -25.59 6.28 8.88
C PRO A 132 -27.01 6.71 9.28
N GLN A 133 -28.01 6.25 8.52
CA GLN A 133 -29.42 6.49 8.83
C GLN A 133 -29.73 5.89 10.22
N GLY A 134 -30.15 6.73 11.18
CA GLY A 134 -30.38 6.33 12.58
C GLY A 134 -29.17 6.56 13.53
N GLY A 135 -28.08 7.14 13.04
CA GLY A 135 -26.90 7.50 13.83
C GLY A 135 -25.99 6.31 14.17
N PHE A 136 -24.89 6.58 14.89
CA PHE A 136 -23.87 5.57 15.18
C PHE A 136 -24.37 4.37 16.01
N LYS A 137 -25.50 4.52 16.72
CA LYS A 137 -26.14 3.43 17.48
C LYS A 137 -26.93 2.46 16.59
N ALA A 138 -27.22 2.84 15.34
CA ALA A 138 -27.92 2.01 14.36
C ALA A 138 -26.98 1.22 13.45
N LEU A 139 -25.66 1.25 13.71
CA LEU A 139 -24.69 0.48 12.93
C LEU A 139 -25.00 -1.02 13.02
N PRO A 140 -25.07 -1.75 11.88
CA PRO A 140 -25.30 -3.17 11.91
C PRO A 140 -24.20 -3.89 12.69
N VAL A 141 -24.58 -4.75 13.63
CA VAL A 141 -23.62 -5.56 14.41
C VAL A 141 -22.64 -6.35 13.51
N PRO A 142 -23.08 -6.98 12.39
CA PRO A 142 -22.15 -7.66 11.47
C PRO A 142 -21.07 -6.74 10.88
N PHE A 143 -21.39 -5.47 10.66
CA PHE A 143 -20.42 -4.50 10.15
C PHE A 143 -19.30 -4.23 11.17
N ILE A 144 -19.65 -4.04 12.44
CA ILE A 144 -18.69 -3.84 13.53
C ILE A 144 -17.79 -5.08 13.70
N ILE A 145 -18.39 -6.27 13.69
CA ILE A 145 -17.67 -7.54 13.74
C ILE A 145 -16.71 -7.66 12.55
N GLY A 146 -17.14 -7.30 11.35
CA GLY A 146 -16.30 -7.29 10.15
C GLY A 146 -15.06 -6.40 10.29
N CYS A 147 -15.22 -5.19 10.82
CA CYS A 147 -14.08 -4.30 11.11
C CYS A 147 -13.10 -4.90 12.11
N LEU A 148 -13.61 -5.50 13.20
CA LEU A 148 -12.77 -6.16 14.21
C LEU A 148 -12.04 -7.38 13.64
N MET A 149 -12.72 -8.19 12.83
CA MET A 149 -12.12 -9.34 12.15
C MET A 149 -11.06 -8.92 11.12
N ALA A 150 -11.27 -7.83 10.39
CA ALA A 150 -10.28 -7.28 9.47
C ALA A 150 -9.03 -6.81 10.22
N ALA A 151 -9.21 -6.05 11.30
CA ALA A 151 -8.11 -5.59 12.16
C ALA A 151 -7.35 -6.78 12.78
N GLY A 152 -8.09 -7.75 13.34
CA GLY A 152 -7.51 -8.95 13.95
C GLY A 152 -6.79 -9.84 12.93
N GLY A 153 -7.40 -10.07 11.77
CA GLY A 153 -6.80 -10.83 10.66
C GLY A 153 -5.48 -10.23 10.21
N ALA A 154 -5.42 -8.92 10.06
CA ALA A 154 -4.20 -8.23 9.67
C ALA A 154 -3.12 -8.22 10.73
N PHE A 155 -3.50 -8.06 12.00
CA PHE A 155 -2.59 -8.24 13.12
C PHE A 155 -1.99 -9.65 13.11
N MET A 156 -2.80 -10.68 12.90
CA MET A 156 -2.33 -12.05 12.81
C MET A 156 -1.36 -12.23 11.64
N VAL A 157 -1.68 -11.70 10.45
CA VAL A 157 -0.79 -11.76 9.28
C VAL A 157 0.53 -11.03 9.55
N ALA A 158 0.51 -9.81 10.09
CA ALA A 158 1.73 -9.07 10.43
C ALA A 158 2.57 -9.79 11.49
N LYS A 159 1.94 -10.26 12.58
CA LYS A 159 2.65 -10.84 13.72
C LYS A 159 3.20 -12.24 13.42
N TYR A 160 2.45 -13.06 12.70
CA TYR A 160 2.78 -14.46 12.47
C TYR A 160 3.32 -14.76 11.07
N ALA A 161 3.55 -13.75 10.23
CA ALA A 161 4.22 -13.94 8.94
C ALA A 161 5.56 -14.67 9.15
N PRO A 162 5.78 -15.83 8.51
CA PRO A 162 6.97 -16.65 8.72
C PRO A 162 8.24 -15.92 8.30
N THR A 163 8.14 -14.98 7.35
CA THR A 163 9.23 -14.10 6.94
C THR A 163 9.64 -13.09 8.01
N ASN A 164 8.76 -12.74 8.97
CA ASN A 164 9.08 -11.82 10.08
C ASN A 164 9.81 -12.51 11.23
N ARG A 165 9.81 -13.85 11.27
CA ARG A 165 10.71 -14.63 12.12
C ARG A 165 12.01 -14.73 11.35
N GLY A 166 13.05 -14.03 11.80
CA GLY A 166 14.37 -14.05 11.16
C GLY A 166 14.72 -15.48 10.76
N ALA A 167 15.16 -15.66 9.52
CA ALA A 167 15.52 -16.96 8.97
C ALA A 167 16.28 -17.76 10.04
N ALA A 168 15.77 -18.95 10.39
CA ALA A 168 16.55 -19.88 11.18
C ALA A 168 17.92 -19.99 10.50
N ALA A 169 18.99 -19.79 11.28
CA ALA A 169 20.35 -19.86 10.77
C ALA A 169 20.50 -21.11 9.89
N PRO A 170 21.16 -21.02 8.71
CA PRO A 170 21.41 -22.22 7.91
C PRO A 170 22.08 -23.25 8.82
N HIS A 171 21.48 -24.44 8.94
CA HIS A 171 22.16 -25.56 9.59
C HIS A 171 23.52 -25.71 8.89
N PRO A 172 24.65 -25.70 9.63
CA PRO A 172 25.93 -25.97 9.01
C PRO A 172 25.84 -27.35 8.34
N ALA A 173 26.06 -27.38 7.02
CA ALA A 173 26.14 -28.61 6.28
C ALA A 173 27.20 -29.48 6.97
N ALA A 174 26.79 -30.66 7.44
CA ALA A 174 27.71 -31.62 8.01
C ALA A 174 28.79 -31.90 6.95
N SER A 175 30.04 -31.55 7.25
CA SER A 175 31.17 -31.92 6.43
C SER A 175 31.25 -33.43 6.41
N GLU A 176 30.88 -34.03 5.29
CA GLU A 176 31.14 -35.43 4.98
C GLU A 176 32.66 -35.62 4.98
N THR A 177 33.15 -36.21 6.07
CA THR A 177 34.54 -36.64 6.18
C THR A 177 34.65 -37.91 5.37
N ALA A 178 35.09 -37.77 4.12
CA ALA A 178 35.48 -38.91 3.29
C ALA A 178 36.69 -39.60 3.95
N LYS A 179 36.50 -40.87 4.31
CA LYS A 179 37.56 -41.83 4.63
C LYS A 179 38.13 -42.43 3.35
#